data_AF-A0A3R9WTS8-F1
#
_entry.id   AF-A0A3R9WTS8-F1
#
_cell.length_a   1.000
_cell.length_b   1.000
_cell.length_c   1.000
_cell.angle_alpha   90.00
_cell.angle_beta   90.00
_cell.angle_gamma   90.00
#
_symmetry.space_group_name_H-M   'P 1'
#
loop_
_entity.id
_entity.type
_entity.pdbx_description
1 polymer ?
#
loop_
_entity_poly.entity_id
_entity_poly.type
_entity_poly.pdbx_seq_one_letter_code
_entity_poly.pdbx_strand_id
1 'polypeptide(L)'
;MKLNRKRAAVVGALVAAVALGGAVMPAQAAPAPVAKSSAVEIPVKKLPAGAKAKAATTSGRASAFTATSDVTLLPGDVLASNEYIETENGILYMQPDGNLVLDHTAGANLWASGTWNNPGAYAVLQTDGNFVVYKKDGGPTKGGALWSSRTWGNPNSHLSFQDDANLVVYRGDNAPVWSTRTWRVGDNTLSGGENLERGTWMSGVNAILVQDNRGYLGVFYRHEDKAYGVGPYSPGAYTRMQNDGNLVIYKADGGEGKGGATWASGTYGNPGAYFTFDANTSAAVLRKADGTELGHIGP
;
A
#
# COMPACT_ATOMS: atom_id res chain seq x y z
N MET A 1 13.02 -12.81 19.33
CA MET A 1 11.71 -13.19 19.91
C MET A 1 10.72 -13.23 18.75
N LYS A 2 10.33 -14.43 18.28
CA LYS A 2 9.53 -14.63 17.07
C LYS A 2 8.05 -14.36 17.37
N LEU A 3 7.43 -13.37 16.71
CA LEU A 3 5.99 -13.13 16.87
C LEU A 3 5.17 -14.11 16.02
N ASN A 4 4.27 -14.79 16.73
CA ASN A 4 3.38 -15.86 16.30
C ASN A 4 2.23 -15.30 15.46
N ARG A 5 2.11 -15.66 14.18
CA ARG A 5 0.93 -15.33 13.35
C ARG A 5 -0.19 -16.33 13.64
N LYS A 6 -1.15 -15.99 14.50
CA LYS A 6 -2.40 -16.75 14.64
C LYS A 6 -3.43 -16.24 13.62
N ARG A 7 -3.73 -17.07 12.63
CA ARG A 7 -4.89 -16.95 11.74
C ARG A 7 -6.13 -17.40 12.51
N ALA A 8 -7.21 -16.62 12.47
CA ALA A 8 -8.52 -17.05 12.95
C ALA A 8 -9.17 -17.98 11.90
N ALA A 9 -9.48 -19.21 12.30
CA ALA A 9 -10.25 -20.16 11.52
C ALA A 9 -11.72 -20.10 11.97
N VAL A 10 -12.65 -20.08 11.02
CA VAL A 10 -14.07 -20.40 11.25
C VAL A 10 -14.31 -21.79 10.67
N VAL A 11 -14.79 -22.69 11.53
CA VAL A 11 -15.15 -24.07 11.21
C VAL A 11 -16.58 -24.11 10.70
N GLY A 12 -16.80 -24.77 9.56
CA GLY A 12 -18.10 -25.23 9.10
C GLY A 12 -17.87 -26.48 8.24
N ALA A 13 -18.13 -27.66 8.81
CA ALA A 13 -18.01 -28.93 8.11
C ALA A 13 -19.29 -29.22 7.30
N LEU A 14 -19.13 -29.65 6.05
CA LEU A 14 -20.02 -30.64 5.45
C LEU A 14 -19.22 -31.51 4.48
N VAL A 15 -19.27 -32.82 4.70
CA VAL A 15 -18.65 -33.85 3.85
C VAL A 15 -19.64 -34.21 2.73
N ALA A 16 -19.17 -34.20 1.49
CA ALA A 16 -19.69 -35.05 0.42
C ALA A 16 -18.55 -35.38 -0.53
N ALA A 17 -18.16 -36.65 -0.57
CA ALA A 17 -17.18 -37.17 -1.51
C ALA A 17 -17.87 -37.46 -2.85
N VAL A 18 -17.36 -36.88 -3.93
CA VAL A 18 -17.48 -37.42 -5.29
C VAL A 18 -16.12 -37.25 -5.95
N ALA A 19 -15.42 -38.35 -6.19
CA ALA A 19 -14.31 -38.39 -7.12
C ALA A 19 -14.86 -38.78 -8.50
N LEU A 20 -14.49 -38.03 -9.54
CA LEU A 20 -14.04 -38.52 -10.86
C LEU A 20 -13.94 -37.34 -11.84
N GLY A 21 -12.84 -37.31 -12.61
CA GLY A 21 -12.71 -36.52 -13.83
C GLY A 21 -11.76 -35.34 -13.72
N GLY A 22 -10.47 -35.57 -13.96
CA GLY A 22 -9.51 -34.51 -14.20
C GLY A 22 -9.89 -33.71 -15.44
N ALA A 23 -10.11 -32.42 -15.26
CA ALA A 23 -9.97 -31.43 -16.31
C ALA A 23 -8.95 -30.42 -15.81
N VAL A 24 -7.73 -30.52 -16.33
CA VAL A 24 -6.79 -29.39 -16.28
C VAL A 24 -7.49 -28.28 -17.05
N MET A 25 -8.00 -27.26 -16.35
CA MET A 25 -8.54 -26.10 -17.04
C MET A 25 -7.40 -25.47 -17.85
N PRO A 26 -7.61 -25.19 -19.14
CA PRO A 26 -6.59 -24.51 -19.92
C PRO A 26 -6.37 -23.14 -19.31
N ALA A 27 -5.12 -22.81 -19.00
CA ALA A 27 -4.72 -21.45 -18.68
C ALA A 27 -5.27 -20.54 -19.79
N GLN A 28 -6.16 -19.62 -19.42
CA GLN A 28 -6.72 -18.69 -20.38
C GLN A 28 -5.58 -17.88 -20.97
N ALA A 29 -5.40 -18.02 -22.29
CA ALA A 29 -4.26 -17.45 -23.00
C ALA A 29 -4.11 -15.96 -22.67
N ALA A 30 -3.02 -15.64 -22.00
CA ALA A 30 -2.56 -14.26 -21.85
C ALA A 30 -2.34 -13.68 -23.26
N PRO A 31 -2.51 -12.36 -23.45
CA PRO A 31 -2.13 -11.72 -24.70
C PRO A 31 -0.67 -12.05 -25.08
N ALA A 32 -0.40 -12.06 -26.38
CA ALA A 32 0.90 -12.36 -27.00
C ALA A 32 2.08 -11.67 -26.27
N PRO A 33 3.30 -12.27 -26.29
CA PRO A 33 4.44 -11.76 -25.55
C PRO A 33 4.72 -10.31 -25.94
N VAL A 34 4.44 -9.38 -25.03
CA VAL A 34 4.89 -7.99 -25.18
C VAL A 34 6.38 -8.01 -24.94
N ALA A 35 7.11 -7.39 -25.85
CA ALA A 35 8.55 -7.29 -25.86
C ALA A 35 9.14 -6.99 -24.47
N LYS A 36 10.29 -7.62 -24.18
CA LYS A 36 11.15 -7.26 -23.05
C LYS A 36 11.30 -5.74 -22.97
N SER A 37 11.14 -5.18 -21.77
CA SER A 37 11.40 -3.78 -21.42
C SER A 37 10.50 -2.73 -22.11
N SER A 38 9.41 -2.37 -21.44
CA SER A 38 8.86 -1.01 -21.54
C SER A 38 8.51 -0.50 -20.14
N ALA A 39 9.54 -0.37 -19.29
CA ALA A 39 9.38 0.39 -18.06
C ALA A 39 9.00 1.83 -18.44
N VAL A 40 7.92 2.33 -17.86
CA VAL A 40 7.43 3.70 -18.06
C VAL A 40 7.87 4.52 -16.85
N GLU A 41 8.23 5.78 -17.09
CA GLU A 41 8.45 6.73 -16.00
C GLU A 41 7.15 6.94 -15.22
N ILE A 42 7.21 6.76 -13.91
CA ILE A 42 6.07 6.93 -13.01
C ILE A 42 6.18 8.31 -12.35
N PRO A 43 5.12 9.13 -12.34
CA PRO A 43 5.17 10.43 -11.68
C PRO A 43 5.44 10.26 -10.18
N VAL A 44 6.52 10.86 -9.69
CA VAL A 44 6.86 10.88 -8.26
C VAL A 44 6.02 11.92 -7.52
N LYS A 45 5.43 11.53 -6.39
CA LYS A 45 4.72 12.46 -5.49
C LYS A 45 5.73 13.24 -4.66
N LYS A 46 5.55 14.56 -4.60
CA LYS A 46 6.35 15.45 -3.76
C LYS A 46 5.44 16.20 -2.81
N LEU A 47 5.90 16.33 -1.58
CA LEU A 47 5.30 17.25 -0.64
C LEU A 47 5.50 18.70 -1.16
N PRO A 48 4.43 19.49 -1.34
CA PRO A 48 4.56 20.87 -1.83
C PRO A 48 5.30 21.76 -0.84
N ALA A 49 6.09 22.73 -1.32
CA ALA A 49 6.85 23.65 -0.47
C ALA A 49 5.97 24.50 0.49
N GLY A 50 4.69 24.69 0.15
CA GLY A 50 3.72 25.39 1.00
C GLY A 50 3.04 24.51 2.06
N ALA A 51 3.27 23.19 2.07
CA ALA A 51 2.69 22.28 3.05
C ALA A 51 3.28 22.54 4.45
N LYS A 52 2.43 22.39 5.48
CA LYS A 52 2.79 22.73 6.87
C LYS A 52 2.90 21.48 7.71
N ALA A 53 4.02 21.26 8.39
CA ALA A 53 4.12 20.19 9.36
C ALA A 53 3.15 20.51 10.51
N LYS A 54 2.32 19.54 10.90
CA LYS A 54 1.49 19.66 12.10
C LYS A 54 2.40 19.70 13.31
N ALA A 55 2.23 20.71 14.17
CA ALA A 55 2.97 20.78 15.42
C ALA A 55 2.63 19.56 16.29
N ALA A 56 3.64 18.79 16.68
CA ALA A 56 3.45 17.70 17.63
C ALA A 56 3.03 18.29 18.99
N THR A 57 1.87 17.90 19.50
CA THR A 57 1.50 18.06 20.91
C THR A 57 2.39 17.13 21.73
N THR A 58 3.66 17.50 21.92
CA THR A 58 4.54 16.78 22.83
C THR A 58 4.10 17.08 24.25
N SER A 59 3.65 16.04 24.96
CA SER A 59 3.71 16.02 26.42
C SER A 59 5.18 16.03 26.83
N GLY A 60 5.77 17.22 26.96
CA GLY A 60 6.98 17.51 27.74
C GLY A 60 8.26 16.75 27.39
N ARG A 61 9.03 17.24 26.41
CA ARG A 61 10.44 17.69 26.56
C ARG A 61 10.94 18.14 25.19
N ALA A 62 11.47 19.36 25.12
CA ALA A 62 12.19 19.81 23.94
C ALA A 62 13.44 18.94 23.74
N SER A 63 13.53 18.28 22.60
CA SER A 63 14.77 17.78 22.01
C SER A 63 14.60 17.85 20.50
N ALA A 64 15.63 18.34 19.82
CA ALA A 64 15.67 18.52 18.39
C ALA A 64 15.30 17.19 17.70
N PHE A 65 14.21 17.20 16.94
CA PHE A 65 13.74 16.01 16.24
C PHE A 65 14.74 15.67 15.14
N THR A 66 15.46 14.57 15.35
CA THR A 66 15.94 13.74 14.26
C THR A 66 14.85 12.67 14.11
N ALA A 67 14.14 12.64 12.98
CA ALA A 67 12.98 11.77 12.76
C ALA A 67 13.27 10.31 13.10
N THR A 68 12.61 9.72 14.11
CA THR A 68 12.66 8.29 14.47
C THR A 68 11.53 7.96 15.47
N SER A 69 10.33 7.60 15.01
CA SER A 69 9.26 6.85 15.73
C SER A 69 7.87 7.15 15.17
N ASP A 70 6.95 6.19 15.38
CA ASP A 70 5.52 6.32 15.13
C ASP A 70 4.93 7.65 15.65
N VAL A 71 4.08 8.29 14.85
CA VAL A 71 3.31 9.48 15.23
C VAL A 71 1.92 9.05 15.71
N THR A 72 1.54 9.47 16.92
CA THR A 72 0.20 9.17 17.48
C THR A 72 -0.69 10.41 17.45
N LEU A 73 -1.90 10.29 16.92
CA LEU A 73 -2.99 11.26 17.05
C LEU A 73 -4.05 10.73 18.02
N LEU A 74 -4.45 11.57 18.97
CA LEU A 74 -5.45 11.29 19.98
C LEU A 74 -6.83 11.81 19.53
N PRO A 75 -7.93 11.38 20.18
CA PRO A 75 -9.24 11.92 19.89
C PRO A 75 -9.29 13.45 20.04
N GLY A 76 -9.83 14.12 19.03
CA GLY A 76 -9.86 15.58 18.92
C GLY A 76 -8.70 16.18 18.11
N ASP A 77 -7.63 15.42 17.86
CA ASP A 77 -6.54 15.89 17.01
C ASP A 77 -7.00 16.02 15.56
N VAL A 78 -6.85 17.23 15.02
CA VAL A 78 -7.20 17.57 13.64
C VAL A 78 -5.95 17.68 12.79
N LEU A 79 -5.92 17.02 11.64
CA LEU A 79 -4.99 17.31 10.55
C LEU A 79 -5.72 18.25 9.58
N ALA A 80 -5.40 19.54 9.64
CA ALA A 80 -6.10 20.55 8.86
C ALA A 80 -5.68 20.52 7.39
N SER A 81 -6.48 21.17 6.54
CA SER A 81 -6.12 21.39 5.14
C SER A 81 -4.73 22.00 5.02
N ASN A 82 -3.92 21.46 4.11
CA ASN A 82 -2.52 21.82 3.86
C ASN A 82 -1.55 21.48 5.01
N GLU A 83 -1.96 20.60 5.95
CA GLU A 83 -1.08 20.06 6.98
C GLU A 83 -0.69 18.61 6.74
N TYR A 84 0.52 18.24 7.15
CA TYR A 84 1.02 16.86 7.11
C TYR A 84 1.64 16.42 8.44
N ILE A 85 1.69 15.11 8.64
CA ILE A 85 2.57 14.43 9.59
C ILE A 85 3.46 13.45 8.82
N GLU A 86 4.65 13.17 9.33
CA GLU A 86 5.63 12.30 8.67
C GLU A 86 6.28 11.32 9.64
N THR A 87 6.67 10.15 9.13
CA THR A 87 7.52 9.15 9.77
C THR A 87 8.76 8.91 8.89
N GLU A 88 9.63 7.96 9.24
CA GLU A 88 10.82 7.66 8.43
C GLU A 88 10.46 7.33 6.97
N ASN A 89 9.41 6.54 6.76
CA ASN A 89 9.04 6.04 5.44
C ASN A 89 7.73 6.61 4.90
N GLY A 90 6.99 7.42 5.66
CA GLY A 90 5.66 7.87 5.26
C GLY A 90 5.40 9.37 5.45
N ILE A 91 4.55 9.93 4.60
CA ILE A 91 3.97 11.27 4.73
C ILE A 91 2.44 11.14 4.62
N LEU A 92 1.71 11.51 5.68
CA LEU A 92 0.26 11.63 5.65
C LEU A 92 -0.10 13.12 5.50
N TYR A 93 -0.68 13.49 4.36
CA TYR A 93 -0.92 14.87 3.98
C TYR A 93 -2.41 15.10 3.68
N MET A 94 -3.02 16.06 4.39
CA MET A 94 -4.36 16.54 4.08
C MET A 94 -4.26 17.63 3.01
N GLN A 95 -4.43 17.25 1.74
CA GLN A 95 -4.19 18.12 0.60
C GLN A 95 -5.21 19.28 0.54
N PRO A 96 -4.83 20.46 0.00
CA PRO A 96 -5.73 21.62 -0.14
C PRO A 96 -6.98 21.36 -0.97
N ASP A 97 -6.95 20.39 -1.89
CA ASP A 97 -8.08 19.94 -2.70
C ASP A 97 -9.08 19.06 -1.93
N GLY A 98 -8.77 18.73 -0.67
CA GLY A 98 -9.58 17.93 0.22
C GLY A 98 -9.30 16.44 0.22
N ASN A 99 -8.26 15.98 -0.47
CA ASN A 99 -7.87 14.57 -0.45
C ASN A 99 -6.88 14.29 0.70
N LEU A 100 -7.15 13.28 1.52
CA LEU A 100 -6.18 12.78 2.49
C LEU A 100 -5.33 11.72 1.80
N VAL A 101 -4.02 11.95 1.74
CA VAL A 101 -3.09 11.12 0.98
C VAL A 101 -1.97 10.60 1.88
N LEU A 102 -1.65 9.31 1.74
CA LEU A 102 -0.49 8.68 2.34
C LEU A 102 0.50 8.35 1.21
N ASP A 103 1.64 9.02 1.22
CA ASP A 103 2.75 8.79 0.29
C ASP A 103 3.95 8.21 1.06
N HIS A 104 4.77 7.40 0.39
CA HIS A 104 6.10 7.03 0.89
C HIS A 104 7.03 8.24 0.76
N THR A 105 8.05 8.38 1.62
CA THR A 105 9.04 9.49 1.52
C THR A 105 9.87 9.47 0.23
N ALA A 106 9.91 8.32 -0.46
CA ALA A 106 10.46 8.17 -1.83
C ALA A 106 9.50 8.63 -2.95
N GLY A 107 8.30 9.10 -2.59
CA GLY A 107 7.30 9.67 -3.50
C GLY A 107 6.38 8.67 -4.20
N ALA A 108 6.28 7.44 -3.67
CA ALA A 108 5.25 6.49 -4.10
C ALA A 108 3.90 6.80 -3.44
N ASN A 109 2.80 6.76 -4.18
CA ASN A 109 1.48 6.91 -3.57
C ASN A 109 1.04 5.57 -2.97
N LEU A 110 0.85 5.51 -1.65
CA LEU A 110 0.53 4.26 -0.96
C LEU A 110 -0.97 4.11 -0.70
N TRP A 111 -1.64 5.22 -0.38
CA TRP A 111 -3.08 5.25 -0.15
C TRP A 111 -3.67 6.66 -0.35
N ALA A 112 -4.97 6.74 -0.63
CA ALA A 112 -5.73 7.99 -0.63
C ALA A 112 -7.19 7.75 -0.21
N SER A 113 -7.80 8.76 0.44
CA SER A 113 -9.21 8.73 0.85
C SER A 113 -10.19 8.85 -0.32
N GLY A 114 -9.75 9.46 -1.44
CA GLY A 114 -10.58 9.70 -2.61
C GLY A 114 -11.54 10.89 -2.43
N THR A 115 -11.22 11.81 -1.53
CA THR A 115 -12.10 12.94 -1.13
C THR A 115 -11.73 14.26 -1.81
N TRP A 116 -10.98 14.21 -2.92
CA TRP A 116 -10.64 15.37 -3.76
C TRP A 116 -11.89 16.16 -4.19
N ASN A 117 -11.69 17.40 -4.66
CA ASN A 117 -12.75 18.39 -4.92
C ASN A 117 -13.53 18.88 -3.68
N ASN A 118 -12.94 18.80 -2.49
CA ASN A 118 -13.51 19.32 -1.25
C ASN A 118 -12.53 20.29 -0.56
N PRO A 119 -12.28 21.47 -1.16
CA PRO A 119 -11.24 22.36 -0.68
C PRO A 119 -11.45 22.78 0.77
N GLY A 120 -10.38 22.75 1.55
CA GLY A 120 -10.42 23.05 2.98
C GLY A 120 -10.99 21.93 3.87
N ALA A 121 -11.21 20.72 3.33
CA ALA A 121 -11.50 19.54 4.16
C ALA A 121 -10.36 19.27 5.16
N TYR A 122 -10.70 18.54 6.23
CA TYR A 122 -9.78 18.19 7.30
C TYR A 122 -10.03 16.76 7.78
N ALA A 123 -9.01 16.13 8.36
CA ALA A 123 -9.13 14.82 8.98
C ALA A 123 -9.09 14.92 10.51
N VAL A 124 -9.86 14.11 11.21
CA VAL A 124 -9.92 14.10 12.68
C VAL A 124 -10.18 12.70 13.21
N LEU A 125 -9.51 12.33 14.31
CA LEU A 125 -9.91 11.18 15.10
C LEU A 125 -10.98 11.63 16.10
N GLN A 126 -12.18 11.06 16.01
CA GLN A 126 -13.30 11.41 16.86
C GLN A 126 -13.24 10.69 18.22
N THR A 127 -13.94 11.23 19.22
CA THR A 127 -14.01 10.65 20.58
C THR A 127 -14.71 9.28 20.62
N ASP A 128 -15.51 8.96 19.60
CA ASP A 128 -16.12 7.65 19.42
C ASP A 128 -15.18 6.62 18.77
N GLY A 129 -13.94 7.01 18.47
CA GLY A 129 -12.89 6.19 17.87
C GLY A 129 -12.85 6.21 16.35
N ASN A 130 -13.74 6.95 15.69
CA ASN A 130 -13.79 7.00 14.24
C ASN A 130 -12.80 8.02 13.67
N PHE A 131 -11.87 7.58 12.81
CA PHE A 131 -11.07 8.51 12.00
C PHE A 131 -11.85 8.92 10.75
N VAL A 132 -12.05 10.23 10.54
CA VAL A 132 -12.97 10.78 9.54
C VAL A 132 -12.36 11.97 8.81
N VAL A 133 -12.59 12.05 7.50
CA VAL A 133 -12.37 13.27 6.70
C VAL A 133 -13.70 14.01 6.57
N TYR A 134 -13.74 15.26 6.99
CA TYR A 134 -14.91 16.14 6.90
C TYR A 134 -14.68 17.26 5.88
N LYS A 135 -15.76 17.69 5.21
CA LYS A 135 -15.76 18.97 4.48
C LYS A 135 -15.44 20.14 5.43
N LYS A 136 -14.97 21.26 4.87
CA LYS A 136 -14.52 22.45 5.62
C LYS A 136 -15.48 22.94 6.72
N ASP A 137 -16.78 22.92 6.45
CA ASP A 137 -17.86 23.38 7.34
C ASP A 137 -18.58 22.23 8.07
N GLY A 138 -18.12 20.99 7.86
CA GLY A 138 -18.68 19.79 8.46
C GLY A 138 -18.15 19.50 9.86
N GLY A 139 -18.60 18.37 10.42
CA GLY A 139 -18.12 17.86 11.70
C GLY A 139 -19.07 16.83 12.33
N PRO A 140 -18.71 16.24 13.47
CA PRO A 140 -19.46 15.19 14.16
C PRO A 140 -20.95 15.53 14.36
N THR A 141 -21.25 16.78 14.71
CA THR A 141 -22.61 17.23 15.02
C THR A 141 -23.32 17.89 13.83
N LYS A 142 -22.59 18.20 12.75
CA LYS A 142 -23.08 18.97 11.59
C LYS A 142 -23.27 18.11 10.34
N GLY A 143 -22.73 16.89 10.32
CA GLY A 143 -22.65 16.06 9.12
C GLY A 143 -21.54 16.50 8.16
N GLY A 144 -21.58 16.03 6.91
CA GLY A 144 -20.57 16.32 5.90
C GLY A 144 -19.30 15.47 5.98
N ALA A 145 -19.40 14.25 6.50
CA ALA A 145 -18.33 13.27 6.41
C ALA A 145 -18.13 12.87 4.93
N LEU A 146 -16.89 12.97 4.44
CA LEU A 146 -16.50 12.62 3.07
C LEU A 146 -15.94 11.20 3.01
N TRP A 147 -15.22 10.80 4.06
CA TRP A 147 -14.65 9.45 4.21
C TRP A 147 -14.55 9.10 5.70
N SER A 148 -14.66 7.81 6.04
CA SER A 148 -14.52 7.33 7.41
C SER A 148 -13.85 5.95 7.44
N SER A 149 -13.00 5.73 8.46
CA SER A 149 -12.38 4.44 8.79
C SER A 149 -13.39 3.39 9.26
N ARG A 150 -14.63 3.81 9.55
CA ARG A 150 -15.73 2.96 10.00
C ARG A 150 -15.49 2.26 11.33
N THR A 151 -14.89 2.99 12.28
CA THR A 151 -14.46 2.46 13.59
C THR A 151 -15.19 3.12 14.77
N TRP A 152 -16.34 3.76 14.55
CA TRP A 152 -17.16 4.34 15.61
C TRP A 152 -17.59 3.29 16.65
N GLY A 153 -17.82 3.72 17.89
CA GLY A 153 -18.14 2.83 19.01
C GLY A 153 -16.92 2.24 19.72
N ASN A 154 -15.72 2.73 19.41
CA ASN A 154 -14.46 2.36 20.05
C ASN A 154 -13.89 3.59 20.80
N PRO A 155 -14.46 4.00 21.95
CA PRO A 155 -13.92 5.12 22.71
C PRO A 155 -12.49 4.83 23.19
N ASN A 156 -11.75 5.88 23.53
CA ASN A 156 -10.33 5.81 23.91
C ASN A 156 -9.41 5.23 22.83
N SER A 157 -9.85 5.23 21.57
CA SER A 157 -9.00 4.85 20.44
C SER A 157 -7.91 5.90 20.20
N HIS A 158 -6.85 5.49 19.54
CA HIS A 158 -5.82 6.38 19.00
C HIS A 158 -5.50 5.99 17.56
N LEU A 159 -4.99 6.94 16.79
CA LEU A 159 -4.50 6.72 15.43
C LEU A 159 -2.98 6.74 15.48
N SER A 160 -2.34 5.66 15.03
CA SER A 160 -0.90 5.51 14.97
C SER A 160 -0.47 5.52 13.50
N PHE A 161 0.40 6.46 13.14
CA PHE A 161 1.11 6.47 11.86
C PHE A 161 2.50 5.92 12.08
N GLN A 162 2.78 4.77 11.49
CA GLN A 162 3.91 3.92 11.83
C GLN A 162 5.09 4.14 10.89
N ASP A 163 6.30 3.81 11.37
CA ASP A 163 7.52 3.94 10.58
C ASP A 163 7.54 3.04 9.32
N ASP A 164 6.69 2.01 9.24
CA ASP A 164 6.52 1.18 8.03
C ASP A 164 5.56 1.81 6.98
N ALA A 165 5.12 3.05 7.23
CA ALA A 165 4.12 3.80 6.49
C ALA A 165 2.70 3.22 6.59
N ASN A 166 2.38 2.48 7.66
CA ASN A 166 1.03 2.04 7.99
C ASN A 166 0.30 3.07 8.86
N LEU A 167 -0.95 3.39 8.52
CA LEU A 167 -1.81 4.20 9.36
C LEU A 167 -2.88 3.31 9.99
N VAL A 168 -2.93 3.23 11.31
CA VAL A 168 -3.72 2.25 12.07
C VAL A 168 -4.57 2.94 13.12
N VAL A 169 -5.86 2.59 13.18
CA VAL A 169 -6.71 2.93 14.34
C VAL A 169 -6.63 1.76 15.32
N TYR A 170 -6.20 2.05 16.54
CA TYR A 170 -6.20 1.13 17.66
C TYR A 170 -7.27 1.52 18.65
N ARG A 171 -7.98 0.52 19.17
CA ARG A 171 -8.86 0.66 20.34
C ARG A 171 -8.07 1.00 21.60
N GLY A 172 -8.78 1.38 22.67
CA GLY A 172 -8.17 1.62 23.99
C GLY A 172 -7.51 0.39 24.63
N ASP A 173 -7.79 -0.82 24.14
CA ASP A 173 -7.09 -2.06 24.52
C ASP A 173 -5.90 -2.39 23.61
N ASN A 174 -5.49 -1.45 22.75
CA ASN A 174 -4.44 -1.58 21.74
C ASN A 174 -4.70 -2.66 20.67
N ALA A 175 -5.96 -3.11 20.50
CA ALA A 175 -6.32 -3.95 19.37
C ALA A 175 -6.52 -3.11 18.09
N PRO A 176 -5.89 -3.46 16.95
CA PRO A 176 -6.09 -2.74 15.70
C PRO A 176 -7.50 -3.02 15.16
N VAL A 177 -8.25 -1.96 14.83
CA VAL A 177 -9.62 -2.07 14.27
C VAL A 177 -9.72 -1.62 12.82
N TRP A 178 -8.78 -0.81 12.36
CA TRP A 178 -8.67 -0.41 10.96
C TRP A 178 -7.22 -0.07 10.62
N SER A 179 -6.85 -0.25 9.35
CA SER A 179 -5.55 0.16 8.83
C SER A 179 -5.66 0.47 7.32
N THR A 180 -4.80 1.37 6.83
CA THR A 180 -4.59 1.62 5.38
C THR A 180 -4.07 0.39 4.64
N ARG A 181 -3.53 -0.58 5.38
CA ARG A 181 -2.84 -1.78 4.89
C ARG A 181 -1.62 -1.50 4.02
N THR A 182 -0.98 -0.37 4.30
CA THR A 182 0.27 0.06 3.68
C THR A 182 1.38 -0.33 4.63
N TRP A 183 2.33 -1.17 4.23
CA TRP A 183 3.44 -1.55 5.11
C TRP A 183 4.61 -2.08 4.29
N ARG A 184 5.79 -2.05 4.91
CA ARG A 184 6.96 -2.75 4.39
C ARG A 184 6.75 -4.26 4.47
N VAL A 185 6.84 -4.94 3.34
CA VAL A 185 6.95 -6.40 3.29
C VAL A 185 8.38 -6.77 3.68
N GLY A 186 8.52 -7.65 4.69
CA GLY A 186 9.83 -8.01 5.24
C GLY A 186 10.62 -8.97 4.35
N ASP A 187 9.94 -9.72 3.49
CA ASP A 187 10.55 -10.54 2.45
C ASP A 187 10.60 -9.74 1.16
N ASN A 188 11.80 -9.62 0.59
CA ASN A 188 12.04 -8.95 -0.68
C ASN A 188 11.84 -9.91 -1.88
N THR A 189 11.07 -10.97 -1.69
CA THR A 189 10.78 -12.01 -2.68
C THR A 189 9.26 -12.21 -2.80
N LEU A 190 8.77 -12.35 -4.03
CA LEU A 190 7.45 -12.88 -4.35
C LEU A 190 7.61 -14.23 -5.04
N SER A 191 7.18 -15.28 -4.37
CA SER A 191 7.15 -16.65 -4.91
C SER A 191 5.79 -16.97 -5.53
N GLY A 192 5.72 -18.07 -6.28
CA GLY A 192 4.47 -18.56 -6.86
C GLY A 192 3.33 -18.62 -5.82
N GLY A 193 2.22 -17.96 -6.16
CA GLY A 193 1.03 -17.88 -5.31
C GLY A 193 0.96 -16.65 -4.41
N GLU A 194 2.01 -15.83 -4.33
CA GLU A 194 2.07 -14.65 -3.47
C GLU A 194 1.66 -13.37 -4.18
N ASN A 195 1.18 -12.41 -3.39
CA ASN A 195 0.79 -11.08 -3.84
C ASN A 195 1.70 -10.02 -3.22
N LEU A 196 2.02 -8.99 -4.00
CA LEU A 196 2.36 -7.67 -3.47
C LEU A 196 1.10 -6.82 -3.53
N GLU A 197 0.50 -6.63 -2.35
CA GLU A 197 -0.76 -5.92 -2.20
C GLU A 197 -0.57 -4.42 -2.43
N ARG A 198 -1.64 -3.75 -2.86
CA ARG A 198 -1.70 -2.29 -2.98
C ARG A 198 -1.07 -1.59 -1.77
N GLY A 199 -0.18 -0.64 -2.05
CA GLY A 199 0.45 0.22 -1.06
C GLY A 199 1.47 -0.48 -0.15
N THR A 200 1.73 -1.78 -0.39
CA THR A 200 2.84 -2.50 0.25
C THR A 200 4.11 -2.37 -0.59
N TRP A 201 5.25 -2.40 0.10
CA TRP A 201 6.53 -2.08 -0.52
C TRP A 201 7.67 -2.93 0.04
N MET A 202 8.71 -3.11 -0.76
CA MET A 202 9.97 -3.76 -0.41
C MET A 202 11.08 -2.72 -0.37
N SER A 203 12.07 -2.90 0.50
CA SER A 203 13.13 -1.91 0.69
C SER A 203 14.44 -2.36 0.06
N GLY A 204 15.09 -1.45 -0.65
CA GLY A 204 16.45 -1.56 -1.14
C GLY A 204 17.29 -0.40 -0.63
N VAL A 205 18.59 -0.45 -0.90
CA VAL A 205 19.56 0.56 -0.45
C VAL A 205 19.25 1.95 -1.00
N ASN A 206 18.85 2.05 -2.27
CA ASN A 206 18.68 3.33 -2.98
C ASN A 206 17.25 3.55 -3.46
N ALA A 207 16.37 2.55 -3.37
CA ALA A 207 15.01 2.64 -3.84
C ALA A 207 14.05 1.77 -3.01
N ILE A 208 12.76 1.96 -3.25
CA ILE A 208 11.73 0.99 -2.86
C ILE A 208 11.09 0.39 -4.11
N LEU A 209 10.69 -0.87 -4.02
CA LEU A 209 9.73 -1.46 -4.96
C LEU A 209 8.35 -1.41 -4.33
N VAL A 210 7.35 -0.96 -5.05
CA VAL A 210 6.00 -0.76 -4.51
C VAL A 210 4.94 -1.12 -5.54
N GLN A 211 3.87 -1.74 -5.06
CA GLN A 211 2.61 -1.72 -5.77
C GLN A 211 1.90 -0.41 -5.42
N ASP A 212 2.10 0.63 -6.22
CA ASP A 212 1.53 1.95 -6.00
C ASP A 212 -0.01 1.90 -6.01
N ASN A 213 -0.65 2.71 -5.17
CA ASN A 213 -2.09 2.91 -5.12
C ASN A 213 -2.73 3.25 -6.49
N ARG A 214 -1.97 3.88 -7.39
CA ARG A 214 -2.36 4.19 -8.77
C ARG A 214 -2.36 2.96 -9.70
N GLY A 215 -1.81 1.85 -9.25
CA GLY A 215 -1.82 0.55 -9.94
C GLY A 215 -0.49 0.12 -10.58
N TYR A 216 0.50 1.00 -10.59
CA TYR A 216 1.83 0.68 -11.11
C TYR A 216 2.60 -0.22 -10.15
N LEU A 217 3.31 -1.22 -10.69
CA LEU A 217 4.41 -1.87 -9.98
C LEU A 217 5.69 -1.10 -10.31
N GLY A 218 6.23 -0.36 -9.35
CA GLY A 218 7.29 0.63 -9.61
C GLY A 218 8.45 0.57 -8.65
N VAL A 219 9.63 0.93 -9.16
CA VAL A 219 10.85 1.20 -8.40
C VAL A 219 10.98 2.72 -8.24
N PHE A 220 10.92 3.21 -7.00
CA PHE A 220 11.02 4.64 -6.67
C PHE A 220 12.35 4.92 -5.99
N TYR A 221 13.18 5.74 -6.64
CA TYR A 221 14.53 6.04 -6.19
C TYR A 221 14.52 7.11 -5.10
N ARG A 222 15.17 6.81 -3.99
CA ARG A 222 15.35 7.73 -2.87
C ARG A 222 16.22 8.89 -3.36
N HIS A 223 15.81 10.13 -3.09
CA HIS A 223 16.57 11.36 -3.36
C HIS A 223 16.87 11.69 -4.83
N GLU A 224 16.30 10.96 -5.80
CA GLU A 224 16.56 11.22 -7.22
C GLU A 224 15.35 11.77 -7.99
N ASP A 225 14.18 11.87 -7.35
CA ASP A 225 12.91 12.27 -7.97
C ASP A 225 12.57 11.46 -9.24
N LYS A 226 12.97 10.19 -9.25
CA LYS A 226 12.78 9.27 -10.37
C LYS A 226 12.05 8.01 -9.93
N ALA A 227 11.18 7.52 -10.79
CA ALA A 227 10.58 6.22 -10.64
C ALA A 227 10.31 5.59 -12.00
N TYR A 228 10.51 4.28 -12.10
CA TYR A 228 10.22 3.50 -13.30
C TYR A 228 9.41 2.28 -12.93
N GLY A 229 8.49 1.86 -13.79
CA GLY A 229 7.74 0.65 -13.52
C GLY A 229 6.87 0.20 -14.67
N VAL A 230 5.98 -0.72 -14.35
CA VAL A 230 5.11 -1.39 -15.32
C VAL A 230 3.65 -1.31 -14.89
N GLY A 231 2.77 -1.61 -15.84
CA GLY A 231 1.33 -1.55 -15.65
C GLY A 231 0.73 -0.20 -16.04
N PRO A 232 -0.57 -0.18 -16.38
CA PRO A 232 -1.29 1.06 -16.61
C PRO A 232 -1.78 1.67 -15.29
N TYR A 233 -2.28 2.91 -15.36
CA TYR A 233 -3.09 3.47 -14.29
C TYR A 233 -4.32 2.59 -14.03
N SER A 234 -4.35 1.92 -12.89
CA SER A 234 -5.41 1.03 -12.45
C SER A 234 -5.52 1.10 -10.92
N PRO A 235 -6.19 2.13 -10.38
CA PRO A 235 -6.29 2.32 -8.94
C PRO A 235 -6.83 1.09 -8.24
N GLY A 236 -6.21 0.72 -7.12
CA GLY A 236 -6.60 -0.49 -6.39
C GLY A 236 -5.94 -1.78 -6.87
N ALA A 237 -5.17 -1.77 -7.97
CA ALA A 237 -4.53 -2.96 -8.49
C ALA A 237 -3.46 -3.54 -7.54
N TYR A 238 -3.23 -4.84 -7.68
CA TYR A 238 -2.22 -5.59 -6.94
C TYR A 238 -1.36 -6.44 -7.89
N THR A 239 -0.13 -6.74 -7.49
CA THR A 239 0.76 -7.63 -8.24
C THR A 239 0.70 -9.04 -7.66
N ARG A 240 0.74 -10.05 -8.53
CA ARG A 240 0.78 -11.46 -8.17
C ARG A 240 1.88 -12.19 -8.93
N MET A 241 2.69 -12.94 -8.21
CA MET A 241 3.56 -13.95 -8.82
C MET A 241 2.76 -15.26 -8.93
N GLN A 242 2.43 -15.68 -10.14
CA GLN A 242 1.62 -16.87 -10.39
C GLN A 242 2.45 -18.15 -10.27
N ASN A 243 1.78 -19.27 -9.95
CA ASN A 243 2.44 -20.57 -9.83
C ASN A 243 3.02 -21.09 -11.17
N ASP A 244 2.50 -20.59 -12.29
CA ASP A 244 2.99 -20.90 -13.63
C ASP A 244 4.25 -20.11 -14.03
N GLY A 245 4.72 -19.20 -13.17
CA GLY A 245 5.89 -18.38 -13.39
C GLY A 245 5.64 -17.01 -14.03
N ASN A 246 4.39 -16.60 -14.18
CA ASN A 246 4.04 -15.29 -14.71
C ASN A 246 3.88 -14.24 -13.59
N LEU A 247 4.44 -13.04 -13.78
CA LEU A 247 4.24 -11.90 -12.89
C LEU A 247 3.13 -11.04 -13.48
N VAL A 248 2.02 -10.86 -12.75
CA VAL A 248 0.80 -10.27 -13.30
C VAL A 248 0.26 -9.18 -12.37
N ILE A 249 -0.12 -8.05 -12.95
CA ILE A 249 -0.88 -7.01 -12.24
C ILE A 249 -2.36 -7.23 -12.52
N TYR A 250 -3.16 -7.29 -11.46
CA TYR A 250 -4.60 -7.44 -11.50
C TYR A 250 -5.30 -6.19 -10.99
N LYS A 251 -6.45 -5.85 -11.57
CA LYS A 251 -7.39 -4.88 -10.99
C LYS A 251 -7.78 -5.31 -9.57
N ALA A 252 -8.25 -4.36 -8.77
CA ALA A 252 -8.72 -4.60 -7.40
C ALA A 252 -9.78 -5.72 -7.30
N ASP A 253 -10.63 -5.84 -8.31
CA ASP A 253 -11.69 -6.83 -8.43
C ASP A 253 -11.31 -8.04 -9.32
N GLY A 254 -10.08 -8.08 -9.82
CA GLY A 254 -9.56 -9.15 -10.68
C GLY A 254 -8.95 -10.31 -9.91
N GLY A 255 -8.26 -11.18 -10.63
CA GLY A 255 -7.42 -12.23 -10.07
C GLY A 255 -7.12 -13.38 -11.02
N GLU A 256 -6.20 -14.25 -10.60
CA GLU A 256 -5.86 -15.49 -11.30
C GLU A 256 -7.11 -16.37 -11.43
N GLY A 257 -7.43 -16.81 -12.65
CA GLY A 257 -8.66 -17.54 -12.97
C GLY A 257 -9.95 -16.70 -12.95
N LYS A 258 -9.91 -15.45 -12.48
CA LYS A 258 -11.06 -14.52 -12.43
C LYS A 258 -11.05 -13.50 -13.59
N GLY A 259 -9.89 -13.24 -14.18
CA GLY A 259 -9.70 -12.21 -15.20
C GLY A 259 -9.30 -10.85 -14.59
N GLY A 260 -9.34 -9.78 -15.39
CA GLY A 260 -8.97 -8.44 -14.93
C GLY A 260 -7.46 -8.19 -14.81
N ALA A 261 -6.63 -8.97 -15.51
CA ALA A 261 -5.21 -8.65 -15.66
C ALA A 261 -5.05 -7.35 -16.45
N THR A 262 -4.25 -6.41 -15.93
CA THR A 262 -3.95 -5.13 -16.58
C THR A 262 -2.55 -5.10 -17.21
N TRP A 263 -1.66 -5.98 -16.74
CA TRP A 263 -0.31 -6.18 -17.28
C TRP A 263 0.20 -7.57 -16.89
N ALA A 264 1.05 -8.17 -17.72
CA ALA A 264 1.72 -9.43 -17.41
C ALA A 264 3.14 -9.45 -18.01
N SER A 265 4.07 -10.13 -17.34
CA SER A 265 5.45 -10.29 -17.80
C SER A 265 5.59 -11.21 -19.02
N GLY A 266 4.59 -12.06 -19.28
CA GLY A 266 4.63 -13.03 -20.38
C GLY A 266 5.58 -14.20 -20.10
N THR A 267 5.88 -14.47 -18.83
CA THR A 267 6.83 -15.51 -18.40
C THR A 267 6.15 -16.79 -17.91
N TYR A 268 4.89 -17.00 -18.27
CA TYR A 268 4.17 -18.24 -18.00
C TYR A 268 4.92 -19.47 -18.54
N GLY A 269 4.72 -20.63 -17.92
CA GLY A 269 5.44 -21.86 -18.25
C GLY A 269 6.80 -22.00 -17.57
N ASN A 270 7.12 -21.15 -16.59
CA ASN A 270 8.32 -21.24 -15.76
C ASN A 270 7.93 -21.53 -14.29
N PRO A 271 7.38 -22.71 -13.98
CA PRO A 271 6.94 -23.04 -12.63
C PRO A 271 8.09 -22.91 -11.63
N GLY A 272 7.80 -22.33 -10.45
CA GLY A 272 8.81 -22.03 -9.44
C GLY A 272 9.66 -20.79 -9.72
N ALA A 273 9.38 -20.04 -10.79
CA ALA A 273 9.92 -18.69 -10.95
C ALA A 273 9.47 -17.80 -9.77
N TYR A 274 10.28 -16.78 -9.50
CA TYR A 274 10.07 -15.84 -8.39
C TYR A 274 10.59 -14.46 -8.78
N PHE A 275 10.00 -13.43 -8.18
CA PHE A 275 10.40 -12.04 -8.36
C PHE A 275 11.11 -11.54 -7.10
N THR A 276 12.22 -10.83 -7.24
CA THR A 276 12.94 -10.28 -6.08
C THR A 276 13.20 -8.80 -6.23
N PHE A 277 13.31 -8.10 -5.11
CA PHE A 277 13.89 -6.78 -5.02
C PHE A 277 15.17 -6.82 -4.18
N ASP A 278 16.34 -6.79 -4.83
CA ASP A 278 17.60 -6.96 -4.13
C ASP A 278 17.90 -5.78 -3.19
N ALA A 279 18.16 -6.10 -1.92
CA ALA A 279 18.32 -5.08 -0.88
C ALA A 279 19.59 -4.22 -1.05
N ASN A 280 20.63 -4.75 -1.70
CA ASN A 280 21.95 -4.13 -1.80
C ASN A 280 22.16 -3.38 -3.13
N THR A 281 21.39 -3.73 -4.15
CA THR A 281 21.50 -3.14 -5.50
C THR A 281 20.22 -2.40 -5.90
N SER A 282 19.11 -2.62 -5.19
CA SER A 282 17.78 -2.14 -5.58
C SER A 282 17.32 -2.66 -6.96
N ALA A 283 17.83 -3.82 -7.38
CA ALA A 283 17.45 -4.46 -8.63
C ALA A 283 16.14 -5.25 -8.46
N ALA A 284 15.13 -4.94 -9.28
CA ALA A 284 13.86 -5.64 -9.31
C ALA A 284 13.87 -6.67 -10.45
N VAL A 285 14.03 -7.96 -10.13
CA VAL A 285 14.39 -8.99 -11.11
C VAL A 285 13.50 -10.22 -10.97
N LEU A 286 12.99 -10.70 -12.11
CA LEU A 286 12.24 -11.93 -12.24
C LEU A 286 13.17 -13.06 -12.66
N ARG A 287 13.16 -14.17 -11.92
CA ARG A 287 14.05 -15.32 -12.13
C ARG A 287 13.28 -16.62 -12.27
N LYS A 288 13.84 -17.56 -13.01
CA LYS A 288 13.46 -18.97 -12.97
C LYS A 288 13.83 -19.59 -11.62
N ALA A 289 13.31 -20.78 -11.34
CA ALA A 289 13.63 -21.55 -10.14
C ALA A 289 15.15 -21.83 -9.96
N ASP A 290 15.90 -21.90 -11.07
CA ASP A 290 17.36 -22.09 -11.06
C ASP A 290 18.16 -20.79 -10.87
N GLY A 291 17.48 -19.64 -10.72
CA GLY A 291 18.09 -18.33 -10.57
C GLY A 291 18.39 -17.60 -11.88
N THR A 292 18.16 -18.22 -13.04
CA THR A 292 18.33 -17.55 -14.35
C THR A 292 17.36 -16.39 -14.49
N GLU A 293 17.87 -15.22 -14.89
CA GLU A 293 17.04 -14.03 -15.12
C GLU A 293 16.09 -14.21 -16.32
N LEU A 294 14.81 -13.89 -16.11
CA LEU A 294 13.77 -13.82 -17.14
C LEU A 294 13.53 -12.38 -17.59
N GLY A 295 13.75 -11.41 -16.69
CA GLY A 295 13.67 -9.98 -16.95
C GLY A 295 13.74 -9.16 -15.67
N HIS A 296 13.68 -7.83 -15.80
CA HIS A 296 13.75 -6.90 -14.68
C HIS A 296 12.83 -5.68 -14.90
N ILE A 297 12.60 -4.92 -13.83
CA ILE A 297 11.89 -3.64 -13.84
C ILE A 297 12.88 -2.54 -13.46
N GLY A 298 13.10 -1.60 -14.38
CA GLY A 298 14.06 -0.50 -14.23
C GLY A 298 14.73 -0.17 -15.56
N PRO A 299 15.49 0.94 -15.62
CA PRO A 299 16.36 1.26 -16.75
C PRO A 299 17.55 0.31 -16.89
#